data_AF-K5XD05-F1
#
_entry.id   AF-K5XD05-F1
#
_cell.length_a   1.000
_cell.length_b   1.000
_cell.length_c   1.000
_cell.angle_alpha   90.00
_cell.angle_beta   90.00
_cell.angle_gamma   90.00
#
_symmetry.space_group_name_H-M   'P 1'
#
loop_
_entity.id
_entity.type
_entity.pdbx_description
1 polymer ?
#
loop_
_entity_poly.entity_id
_entity_poly.type
_entity_poly.pdbx_seq_one_letter_code
_entity_poly.pdbx_strand_id
1 'polypeptide(L)' 'MSFLGGRGNTPAGSVNPERVEMAMQELDMITDVFNKLVSSCHTKCVSTRYAEGDLNK' A
#
# COMPACT_ATOMS: atom_id res chain seq x y z
N MET A 1 45.59 23.04 14.90
CA MET A 1 45.61 23.53 13.51
C MET A 1 44.61 22.72 12.71
N SER A 2 43.84 23.45 11.91
CA SER A 2 42.67 23.04 11.16
C SER A 2 42.94 21.97 10.10
N PHE A 3 42.13 20.91 10.11
CA PHE A 3 41.87 20.08 8.93
C PHE A 3 40.35 19.93 8.76
N LEU A 4 39.66 21.09 8.70
CA LEU A 4 38.39 21.21 7.97
C LEU A 4 38.76 21.27 6.48
N GLY A 5 38.70 20.14 5.80
CA GLY A 5 39.06 20.07 4.39
C GLY A 5 38.44 18.86 3.72
N GLY A 6 37.31 19.08 3.03
CA GLY A 6 36.97 18.26 1.89
C GLY A 6 35.64 17.51 2.00
N ARG A 7 34.61 18.20 1.49
CA ARG A 7 33.62 17.65 0.57
C ARG A 7 32.74 16.52 1.09
N GLY A 8 31.50 16.90 1.36
CA GLY A 8 30.41 16.01 1.66
C GLY A 8 30.33 14.87 0.66
N ASN A 9 30.34 13.66 1.21
CA ASN A 9 29.73 12.52 0.57
C ASN A 9 28.57 12.11 1.47
N THR A 10 27.49 12.90 1.46
CA THR A 10 26.17 12.35 1.76
C THR A 10 25.93 11.25 0.74
N PRO A 11 25.86 9.96 1.11
CA PRO A 11 25.37 8.98 0.18
C PRO A 11 23.89 9.31 0.01
N ALA A 12 23.55 9.95 -1.10
CA ALA A 12 22.18 10.04 -1.55
C ALA A 12 21.69 8.59 -1.64
N GLY A 13 20.77 8.21 -0.75
CA GLY A 13 20.18 6.88 -0.71
C GLY A 13 19.51 6.62 -2.06
N SER A 14 20.22 5.95 -2.95
CA SER A 14 19.68 5.52 -4.23
C SER A 14 18.64 4.45 -3.96
N VAL A 15 17.37 4.77 -4.18
CA VAL A 15 16.29 3.79 -4.17
C VAL A 15 16.63 2.71 -5.20
N ASN A 16 16.68 1.46 -4.75
CA ASN A 16 17.00 0.33 -5.62
C ASN A 16 15.76 0.03 -6.50
N PRO A 17 15.86 0.15 -7.84
CA PRO A 17 14.71 0.00 -8.74
C PRO A 17 14.09 -1.39 -8.70
N GLU A 18 14.90 -2.44 -8.49
CA GLU A 18 14.41 -3.82 -8.37
C GLU A 18 13.56 -4.01 -7.10
N ARG A 19 13.93 -3.34 -6.01
CA ARG A 19 13.12 -3.36 -4.77
C ARG A 19 11.80 -2.61 -4.93
N VAL A 20 11.77 -1.58 -5.78
CA VAL A 20 10.53 -0.85 -6.09
C VAL A 20 9.61 -1.70 -6.96
N GLU A 21 10.18 -2.43 -7.93
CA GLU A 21 9.44 -3.38 -8.77
C GLU A 21 8.81 -4.52 -7.97
N MET A 22 9.52 -5.09 -6.99
CA MET A 22 8.90 -6.08 -6.10
C MET A 22 7.79 -5.46 -5.23
N ALA A 23 8.01 -4.25 -4.71
CA ALA A 23 7.01 -3.57 -3.89
C ALA A 23 5.73 -3.24 -4.69
N MET A 24 5.83 -2.85 -5.96
CA MET A 24 4.62 -2.61 -6.78
C MET A 24 3.81 -3.90 -6.99
N GLN A 25 4.49 -5.04 -7.18
CA GLN A 25 3.81 -6.33 -7.33
C GLN A 25 3.07 -6.72 -6.05
N GLU A 26 3.65 -6.50 -4.88
CA GLU A 26 2.98 -6.75 -3.59
C GLU A 26 1.75 -5.85 -3.41
N LEU A 27 1.84 -4.58 -3.81
CA LEU A 27 0.71 -3.65 -3.74
C LEU A 27 -0.43 -4.06 -4.67
N ASP A 28 -0.13 -4.51 -5.89
CA ASP A 28 -1.13 -5.00 -6.83
C ASP A 28 -1.85 -6.25 -6.28
N MET A 29 -1.10 -7.16 -5.67
CA MET A 29 -1.66 -8.34 -5.01
C MET A 29 -2.60 -7.97 -3.85
N ILE A 30 -2.18 -7.07 -2.96
CA ILE A 30 -3.00 -6.62 -1.83
C ILE A 30 -4.26 -5.93 -2.32
N THR A 31 -4.16 -5.12 -3.38
CA THR A 31 -5.28 -4.39 -3.96
C THR A 31 -6.31 -5.34 -4.55
N ASP A 32 -5.88 -6.37 -5.29
CA ASP A 32 -6.77 -7.41 -5.81
C ASP A 32 -7.49 -8.18 -4.68
N VAL A 33 -6.75 -8.58 -3.64
CA VAL A 33 -7.33 -9.25 -2.47
C VAL A 33 -8.35 -8.36 -1.77
N PHE A 34 -8.04 -7.08 -1.57
CA PHE A 34 -8.97 -6.12 -0.96
C PHE A 34 -10.28 -6.02 -1.75
N ASN A 35 -10.19 -5.86 -3.07
CA ASN A 35 -11.37 -5.77 -3.93
C ASN A 35 -12.23 -7.05 -3.89
N LYS A 36 -11.58 -8.22 -3.95
CA LYS A 36 -12.27 -9.51 -3.83
C LYS A 36 -12.92 -9.69 -2.47
N LEU A 37 -12.27 -9.25 -1.39
CA LEU A 37 -12.79 -9.33 -0.03
C LEU A 37 -14.01 -8.45 0.15
N VAL A 38 -13.93 -7.17 -0.26
CA VAL A 38 -15.06 -6.23 -0.16
C VAL A 38 -16.28 -6.76 -0.94
N SER A 39 -16.07 -7.21 -2.18
CA SER A 39 -17.15 -7.79 -3.00
C SER A 39 -17.76 -9.03 -2.35
N SER A 40 -16.93 -9.93 -1.82
CA SER A 40 -17.39 -11.14 -1.12
C SER A 40 -18.16 -10.84 0.15
N CYS A 41 -17.67 -9.90 0.96
CA CYS A 41 -18.33 -9.47 2.19
C CYS A 41 -19.65 -8.78 1.90
N HIS A 42 -19.70 -7.88 0.92
CA HIS A 42 -20.94 -7.22 0.52
C HIS A 42 -21.98 -8.24 0.06
N THR A 43 -21.58 -9.18 -0.80
CA THR A 43 -22.49 -10.22 -1.33
C THR A 43 -23.00 -11.17 -0.24
N LYS A 44 -22.18 -11.48 0.76
CA LYS A 44 -22.53 -12.46 1.81
C LYS A 44 -23.24 -11.87 3.02
N CYS A 45 -22.95 -10.61 3.35
CA CYS A 45 -23.37 -10.01 4.62
C CYS A 45 -24.35 -8.85 4.46
N VAL A 46 -24.42 -8.19 3.29
CA VAL A 46 -25.30 -7.04 3.07
C VAL A 46 -26.52 -7.47 2.25
N SER A 47 -27.72 -7.21 2.79
CA SER A 47 -28.97 -7.48 2.09
C SER A 47 -29.20 -6.48 0.95
N THR A 48 -29.62 -6.96 -0.21
CA THR A 48 -29.97 -6.13 -1.39
C THR A 48 -31.32 -5.43 -1.26
N ARG A 49 -32.06 -5.65 -0.16
CA ARG A 49 -33.35 -4.98 0.09
C ARG A 49 -33.19 -3.53 0.57
N TYR A 50 -31.99 -3.16 1.05
CA TYR A 50 -31.61 -1.81 1.48
C TYR A 50 -32.71 -1.05 2.25
N ALA A 51 -33.19 -1.64 3.35
CA ALA A 51 -34.27 -1.05 4.15
C ALA A 51 -33.83 0.19 4.94
N GLU A 52 -32.54 0.28 5.27
CA GLU A 52 -31.89 1.35 6.02
C GLU A 52 -30.45 1.53 5.52
N GLY A 53 -29.87 2.71 5.72
CA GLY A 53 -28.53 3.05 5.21
C GLY A 53 -27.37 2.59 6.10
N ASP A 54 -27.64 2.33 7.38
CA ASP A 54 -26.63 1.86 8.33
C ASP A 54 -26.49 0.34 8.29
N LEU A 55 -25.30 -0.17 8.65
CA LEU A 55 -25.06 -1.60 8.79
C LEU A 55 -25.64 -2.11 10.11
N ASN A 56 -26.44 -3.18 10.04
CA ASN A 56 -26.91 -3.87 11.22
C ASN A 56 -25.81 -4.74 11.86
N LYS A 57 -26.03 -5.12 13.12
CA LYS A 57 -25.07 -5.85 13.95
C LYS A 57 -25.09 -7.36 13.72
#